data_AF-A0A834ICL6-F1
#
_entry.id   AF-A0A834ICL6-F1
#
_cell.length_a   1.000
_cell.length_b   1.000
_cell.length_c   1.000
_cell.angle_alpha   90.00
_cell.angle_beta   90.00
_cell.angle_gamma   90.00
#
_symmetry.space_group_name_H-M   'P 1'
#
loop_
_entity.id
_entity.type
_entity.pdbx_description
1 polymer ?
#
loop_
_entity_poly.entity_id
_entity_poly.type
_entity_poly.pdbx_seq_one_letter_code
_entity_poly.pdbx_strand_id
1 'polypeptide(L)'
;MKSKLLPELVFTPFQVVYTSQQPRQVQIGLCIASGASIGELRSILESDTSIEKENMLLTEIGDVGFMRTFNDSQSVNVISEIDSIYCIETAQLKEDSDDLTSPYVLLCWINVVAEDGDFQKFGSPYTMQVSRETNYDDLQKLILKEMAPILHDDILTSSQSRG
;
A
#
# COMPACT_ATOMS: atom_id res chain seq x y z
N MET A 1 44.67 6.46 17.39
CA MET A 1 43.73 6.44 16.25
C MET A 1 42.37 5.99 16.77
N LYS A 2 41.36 6.86 16.83
CA LYS A 2 39.99 6.44 17.10
C LYS A 2 39.45 5.85 15.79
N SER A 3 39.25 4.54 15.72
CA SER A 3 38.51 3.93 14.62
C SER A 3 37.11 4.55 14.59
N LYS A 4 36.77 5.28 13.52
CA LYS A 4 35.37 5.61 13.24
C LYS A 4 34.68 4.26 12.98
N LEU A 5 33.91 3.79 13.95
CA LEU A 5 33.01 2.66 13.74
C LEU A 5 32.06 3.07 12.60
N LEU A 6 32.00 2.26 11.55
CA LEU A 6 31.00 2.42 10.52
C LEU A 6 29.63 2.15 11.13
N PRO A 7 28.58 2.91 10.77
CA PRO A 7 27.25 2.64 11.26
C PRO A 7 26.83 1.23 10.82
N GLU A 8 26.24 0.48 11.74
CA GLU A 8 25.59 -0.79 11.43
C GLU A 8 24.39 -0.52 10.53
N LEU A 9 24.27 -1.27 9.44
CA LEU A 9 23.23 -1.10 8.43
C LEU A 9 22.25 -2.26 8.50
N VAL A 10 20.97 -1.95 8.37
CA VAL A 10 19.87 -2.89 8.18
C VAL A 10 19.51 -2.89 6.70
N PHE A 11 19.38 -4.08 6.12
CA PHE A 11 18.90 -4.25 4.75
C PHE A 11 17.51 -4.86 4.79
N THR A 12 16.53 -4.17 4.21
CA THR A 12 15.14 -4.63 4.21
C THR A 12 14.54 -4.51 2.82
N PRO A 13 13.95 -5.58 2.26
CA PRO A 13 13.17 -5.50 1.03
C PRO A 13 11.79 -4.89 1.31
N PHE A 14 11.37 -3.96 0.45
CA PHE A 14 10.05 -3.35 0.48
C PHE A 14 9.31 -3.64 -0.82
N GLN A 15 8.01 -3.92 -0.71
CA GLN A 15 7.10 -3.91 -1.85
C GLN A 15 6.51 -2.52 -2.00
N VAL A 16 6.92 -1.78 -3.03
CA VAL A 16 6.37 -0.45 -3.33
C VAL A 16 5.20 -0.62 -4.29
N VAL A 17 4.04 -0.04 -3.94
CA VAL A 17 2.82 -0.10 -4.73
C VAL A 17 2.43 1.30 -5.16
N TYR A 18 2.46 1.55 -6.47
CA TYR A 18 2.06 2.80 -7.08
C TYR A 18 0.59 2.79 -7.48
N THR A 19 -0.03 3.97 -7.47
CA THR A 19 -1.39 4.20 -7.95
C THR A 19 -1.45 4.45 -9.45
N SER A 20 -0.41 5.07 -10.02
CA SER A 20 -0.42 5.57 -11.40
C SER A 20 0.76 5.13 -12.26
N GLN A 21 1.76 4.46 -11.67
CA GLN A 21 2.96 4.01 -12.38
C GLN A 21 2.89 2.55 -12.86
N GLN A 22 3.66 2.22 -13.88
CA GLN A 22 3.82 0.88 -14.45
C GLN A 22 5.29 0.45 -14.39
N PRO A 23 5.64 -0.72 -13.83
CA PRO A 23 4.73 -1.68 -13.20
C PRO A 23 4.14 -1.15 -11.88
N ARG A 24 2.91 -1.58 -11.57
CA ARG A 24 2.17 -1.12 -10.38
C ARG A 24 2.85 -1.47 -9.06
N GLN A 25 3.54 -2.61 -9.01
CA GLN A 25 4.28 -3.05 -7.85
C GLN A 25 5.73 -3.35 -8.23
N VAL A 26 6.66 -2.88 -7.41
CA VAL A 26 8.09 -3.18 -7.52
C VAL A 26 8.64 -3.61 -6.17
N GLN A 27 9.75 -4.33 -6.17
CA GLN A 27 10.50 -4.64 -4.95
C GLN A 27 11.78 -3.81 -4.93
N ILE A 28 12.01 -3.09 -3.83
CA ILE A 28 13.20 -2.25 -3.63
C ILE A 28 13.91 -2.74 -2.37
N GLY A 29 15.23 -2.94 -2.45
CA GLY A 29 16.05 -3.21 -1.27
C GLY A 29 16.65 -1.90 -0.75
N LEU A 30 16.41 -1.58 0.51
CA LEU A 30 16.96 -0.38 1.15
C LEU A 30 18.02 -0.72 2.19
N CYS A 31 19.07 0.09 2.23
CA CYS A 31 20.08 0.08 3.28
C CYS A 31 19.88 1.30 4.18
N ILE A 32 19.63 1.09 5.46
CA ILE A 32 19.47 2.18 6.43
C ILE A 32 20.26 1.92 7.71
N ALA A 33 20.72 2.97 8.39
CA ALA A 33 21.40 2.82 9.67
C ALA A 33 20.48 2.17 10.72
N SER A 34 21.00 1.21 11.50
CA SER A 34 20.23 0.50 12.54
C SER A 34 19.68 1.43 13.63
N GLY A 35 20.32 2.58 13.83
CA GLY A 35 19.86 3.63 14.75
C GLY A 35 18.79 4.57 14.18
N ALA A 36 18.37 4.38 12.92
CA ALA A 36 17.42 5.27 12.27
C ALA A 36 15.97 5.05 12.73
N SER A 37 15.16 6.06 12.45
CA SER A 37 13.70 6.06 12.61
C SER A 37 12.98 5.64 11.32
N ILE A 38 11.72 5.23 11.47
CA ILE A 38 10.82 5.01 10.33
C ILE A 38 10.63 6.30 9.51
N GLY A 39 10.66 7.47 10.15
CA GLY A 39 10.56 8.75 9.44
C GLY A 39 11.74 9.02 8.49
N GLU A 40 12.95 8.61 8.90
CA GLU A 40 14.15 8.65 8.04
C GLU A 40 14.08 7.61 6.92
N LEU A 41 13.57 6.40 7.21
CA LEU A 41 13.30 5.38 6.20
C LEU A 41 12.33 5.90 5.12
N ARG A 42 11.25 6.56 5.52
CA ARG A 42 10.30 7.18 4.58
C ARG A 42 10.95 8.29 3.74
N SER A 43 11.95 9.03 4.27
CA SER A 43 12.71 10.01 3.47
C SER A 43 13.47 9.34 2.32
N ILE A 44 14.05 8.17 2.60
CA ILE A 44 14.80 7.40 1.60
C ILE A 44 13.83 6.84 0.56
N LEU A 45 12.71 6.25 1.01
CA LEU A 45 11.65 5.79 0.11
C LEU A 45 11.13 6.91 -0.78
N GLU A 46 10.89 8.11 -0.24
CA GLU A 46 10.45 9.28 -1.00
C GLU A 46 11.45 9.67 -2.08
N SER A 47 12.73 9.75 -1.72
CA SER A 47 13.82 10.02 -2.68
C SER A 47 13.90 8.97 -3.80
N ASP A 48 13.70 7.70 -3.48
CA ASP A 48 13.89 6.59 -4.42
C ASP A 48 12.64 6.30 -5.28
N THR A 49 11.45 6.63 -4.79
CA THR A 49 10.16 6.27 -5.41
C THR A 49 9.37 7.47 -5.94
N SER A 50 9.73 8.69 -5.53
CA SER A 50 8.97 9.93 -5.78
C SER A 50 7.55 9.94 -5.19
N ILE A 51 7.21 8.97 -4.32
CA ILE A 51 6.00 9.04 -3.50
C ILE A 51 6.30 10.01 -2.36
N GLU A 52 5.52 11.08 -2.21
CA GLU A 52 5.70 11.99 -1.08
C GLU A 52 5.40 11.27 0.24
N LYS A 53 6.11 11.63 1.31
CA LYS A 53 5.91 10.98 2.61
C LYS A 53 4.46 10.95 3.02
N GLU A 54 3.77 12.08 2.98
CA GLU A 54 2.36 12.24 3.38
C GLU A 54 1.43 11.28 2.64
N ASN A 55 1.89 10.79 1.48
CA ASN A 55 1.18 9.92 0.56
C ASN A 55 1.63 8.46 0.66
N MET A 56 2.37 8.09 1.72
CA MET A 56 2.80 6.72 1.99
C MET A 56 2.01 6.09 3.13
N LEU A 57 1.47 4.91 2.87
CA LEU A 57 1.10 3.93 3.89
C LEU A 57 2.19 2.87 3.98
N LEU A 58 3.01 2.93 5.04
CA LEU A 58 3.96 1.87 5.37
C LEU A 58 3.28 0.85 6.29
N THR A 59 3.17 -0.40 5.84
CA THR A 59 2.39 -1.43 6.53
C THR A 59 2.95 -2.83 6.30
N GLU A 60 2.82 -3.69 7.29
CA GLU A 60 3.11 -5.11 7.16
C GLU A 60 1.84 -5.86 6.72
N ILE A 61 1.97 -6.67 5.66
CA ILE A 61 0.88 -7.50 5.15
C ILE A 61 1.31 -8.97 5.20
N GLY A 62 0.80 -9.68 6.19
CA GLY A 62 1.01 -11.11 6.37
C GLY A 62 0.08 -11.96 5.51
N ASP A 63 0.09 -13.27 5.72
CA ASP A 63 -0.73 -14.22 4.94
C ASP A 63 -2.23 -14.06 5.15
N VAL A 64 -2.62 -13.63 6.35
CA VAL A 64 -4.01 -13.40 6.74
C VAL A 64 -4.48 -11.96 6.53
N GLY A 65 -3.59 -11.06 6.11
CA GLY A 65 -3.91 -9.67 5.76
C GLY A 65 -3.06 -8.62 6.45
N PHE A 66 -3.64 -7.44 6.67
CA PHE A 66 -2.94 -6.31 7.30
C PHE A 66 -2.63 -6.63 8.77
N MET A 67 -1.36 -6.49 9.14
CA MET A 67 -0.88 -6.83 10.49
C MET A 67 -0.70 -5.58 11.34
N ARG A 68 0.09 -4.62 10.86
CA ARG A 68 0.42 -3.38 11.58
C ARG A 68 0.90 -2.28 10.63
N THR A 69 0.72 -1.05 11.05
CA THR A 69 1.29 0.14 10.41
C THR A 69 2.44 0.69 11.24
N PHE A 70 3.29 1.50 10.59
CA PHE A 70 4.44 2.11 11.22
C PHE A 70 4.27 3.63 11.34
N ASN A 71 4.73 4.20 12.45
CA ASN A 71 4.80 5.65 12.66
C ASN A 71 6.24 6.14 12.66
N ASP A 72 6.44 7.40 12.31
CA ASP A 72 7.76 7.98 12.08
C ASP A 72 8.70 7.97 13.29
N SER A 73 8.14 7.92 14.51
CA SER A 73 8.92 7.93 15.74
C SER A 73 9.47 6.54 16.12
N GLN A 74 9.00 5.47 15.49
CA GLN A 74 9.51 4.12 15.74
C GLN A 74 10.93 3.95 15.19
N SER A 75 11.73 3.11 15.85
CA SER A 75 13.02 2.65 15.32
C SER A 75 12.80 1.69 14.17
N VAL A 76 13.68 1.70 13.16
CA VAL A 76 13.65 0.71 12.06
C VAL A 76 13.78 -0.74 12.53
N ASN A 77 14.39 -0.98 13.71
CA ASN A 77 14.57 -2.33 14.27
C ASN A 77 13.25 -3.01 14.68
N VAL A 78 12.10 -2.32 14.59
CA VAL A 78 10.79 -2.95 14.77
C VAL A 78 10.38 -3.80 13.56
N ILE A 79 11.02 -3.59 12.41
CA ILE A 79 10.87 -4.37 11.18
C ILE A 79 11.86 -5.53 11.24
N SER A 80 11.37 -6.76 11.13
CA SER A 80 12.20 -7.94 11.03
C SER A 80 12.51 -8.29 9.57
N GLU A 81 13.58 -9.04 9.34
CA GLU A 81 14.02 -9.44 7.98
C GLU A 81 13.00 -10.29 7.22
N ILE A 82 12.09 -10.96 7.94
CA ILE A 82 11.05 -11.82 7.35
C ILE A 82 9.73 -11.10 7.12
N ASP A 83 9.62 -9.84 7.55
CA ASP A 83 8.37 -9.10 7.47
C ASP A 83 8.11 -8.68 6.01
N SER A 84 6.90 -8.94 5.49
CA SER A 84 6.50 -8.45 4.18
C SER A 84 6.01 -7.02 4.30
N ILE A 85 6.92 -6.06 4.15
CA ILE A 85 6.62 -4.64 4.30
C ILE A 85 6.26 -4.00 2.97
N TYR A 86 5.11 -3.33 2.97
CA TYR A 86 4.60 -2.60 1.83
C TYR A 86 4.69 -1.09 2.07
N CYS A 87 5.19 -0.37 1.06
CA CYS A 87 5.03 1.07 0.91
C CYS A 87 3.97 1.32 -0.15
N ILE A 88 2.75 1.65 0.27
CA ILE A 88 1.63 1.86 -0.63
C ILE A 88 1.44 3.37 -0.83
N GLU A 89 1.55 3.83 -2.08
CA GLU A 89 1.13 5.18 -2.46
C GLU A 89 -0.37 5.30 -2.21
N THR A 90 -0.78 6.25 -1.38
CA THR A 90 -2.17 6.52 -1.07
C THR A 90 -2.77 7.49 -2.08
N ALA A 91 -4.01 7.23 -2.49
CA ALA A 91 -4.72 8.10 -3.43
C ALA A 91 -4.84 9.54 -2.90
N GLN A 92 -4.59 10.51 -3.77
CA GLN A 92 -4.58 11.95 -3.46
C GLN A 92 -5.95 12.60 -3.52
N LEU A 93 -6.16 13.60 -2.65
CA LEU A 93 -7.30 14.51 -2.75
C LEU A 93 -7.18 15.30 -4.06
N LYS A 94 -8.17 15.21 -4.94
CA LYS A 94 -8.23 16.12 -6.09
C LYS A 94 -8.71 17.49 -5.61
N GLU A 95 -7.78 18.43 -5.53
CA GLU A 95 -8.06 19.82 -5.12
C GLU A 95 -9.10 20.52 -6.02
N ASP A 96 -9.26 20.05 -7.26
CA ASP A 96 -10.13 20.65 -8.28
C ASP A 96 -11.61 20.21 -8.22
N SER A 97 -12.03 19.47 -7.20
CA SER A 97 -13.45 19.18 -7.00
C SER A 97 -14.09 20.29 -6.17
N ASP A 98 -15.28 20.76 -6.57
CA ASP A 98 -16.15 21.70 -5.80
C ASP A 98 -16.51 21.16 -4.39
N ASP A 99 -15.99 19.99 -4.02
CA ASP A 99 -16.27 19.14 -2.89
C ASP A 99 -15.04 18.93 -1.98
N LEU A 100 -14.09 19.86 -1.94
CA LEU A 100 -12.96 19.87 -0.98
C LEU A 100 -13.39 19.74 0.51
N THR A 101 -14.68 19.93 0.80
CA THR A 101 -15.28 19.79 2.14
C THR A 101 -16.10 18.52 2.33
N SER A 102 -16.41 17.80 1.25
CA SER A 102 -17.21 16.58 1.31
C SER A 102 -16.37 15.46 1.92
N PRO A 103 -16.85 14.83 2.99
CA PRO A 103 -16.02 13.90 3.74
C PRO A 103 -15.89 12.58 2.96
N TYR A 104 -14.67 12.06 2.91
CA TYR A 104 -14.33 10.84 2.17
C TYR A 104 -13.70 9.79 3.09
N VAL A 105 -13.55 8.57 2.57
CA VAL A 105 -12.81 7.48 3.18
C VAL A 105 -11.70 7.07 2.22
N LEU A 106 -10.48 6.94 2.74
CA LEU A 106 -9.40 6.26 2.05
C LEU A 106 -9.52 4.76 2.35
N LEU A 107 -9.80 3.96 1.34
CA LEU A 107 -9.84 2.50 1.43
C LEU A 107 -8.52 1.94 0.95
N CYS A 108 -7.93 1.04 1.73
CA CYS A 108 -6.83 0.19 1.30
C CYS A 108 -7.25 -1.27 1.49
N TRP A 109 -7.06 -2.10 0.46
CA TRP A 109 -7.46 -3.51 0.52
C TRP A 109 -6.46 -4.42 -0.19
N ILE A 110 -6.56 -5.70 0.11
CA ILE A 110 -5.87 -6.79 -0.57
C ILE A 110 -6.90 -7.81 -1.02
N ASN A 111 -6.51 -8.62 -2.00
CA ASN A 111 -7.36 -9.71 -2.45
C ASN A 111 -6.82 -11.04 -1.92
N VAL A 112 -7.72 -11.84 -1.39
CA VAL A 112 -7.42 -13.14 -0.80
C VAL A 112 -8.43 -14.15 -1.33
N VAL A 113 -7.95 -15.28 -1.84
CA VAL A 113 -8.76 -16.45 -2.10
C VAL A 113 -8.68 -17.36 -0.87
N ALA A 114 -9.84 -17.81 -0.40
CA ALA A 114 -9.92 -18.82 0.65
C ALA A 114 -10.30 -20.16 0.02
N GLU A 115 -9.37 -21.13 0.04
CA GLU A 115 -9.57 -22.49 -0.49
C GLU A 115 -9.15 -23.50 0.58
N ASP A 116 -10.04 -24.45 0.90
CA ASP A 116 -9.77 -25.55 1.85
C ASP A 116 -9.20 -25.15 3.23
N GLY A 117 -9.48 -23.92 3.68
CA GLY A 117 -8.98 -23.39 4.95
C GLY A 117 -7.66 -22.62 4.85
N ASP A 118 -7.05 -22.60 3.66
CA ASP A 118 -5.88 -21.78 3.34
C ASP A 118 -6.29 -20.44 2.73
N PHE A 119 -5.51 -19.41 3.03
CA PHE A 119 -5.70 -18.05 2.52
C PHE A 119 -4.53 -17.69 1.61
N GLN A 120 -4.81 -17.50 0.32
CA GLN A 120 -3.81 -17.11 -0.66
C GLN A 120 -4.07 -15.70 -1.19
N LYS A 121 -3.12 -14.80 -0.94
CA LYS A 121 -3.14 -13.44 -1.49
C LYS A 121 -2.89 -13.48 -3.00
N PHE A 122 -3.53 -12.59 -3.75
CA PHE A 122 -3.26 -12.39 -5.17
C PHE A 122 -3.36 -10.93 -5.59
N GLY A 123 -2.62 -10.60 -6.65
CA GLY A 123 -2.45 -9.22 -7.09
C GLY A 123 -1.68 -8.36 -6.07
N SER A 124 -1.50 -7.09 -6.41
CA SER A 124 -0.94 -6.10 -5.48
C SER A 124 -2.05 -5.47 -4.63
N PRO A 125 -1.74 -4.94 -3.44
CA PRO A 125 -2.68 -4.14 -2.66
C PRO A 125 -3.25 -2.99 -3.49
N TYR A 126 -4.45 -2.54 -3.13
CA TYR A 126 -5.12 -1.42 -3.76
C TYR A 126 -5.43 -0.31 -2.76
N THR A 127 -5.54 0.90 -3.28
CA THR A 127 -6.03 2.06 -2.55
C THR A 127 -7.04 2.81 -3.42
N MET A 128 -8.06 3.38 -2.79
CA MET A 128 -9.00 4.27 -3.47
C MET A 128 -9.56 5.29 -2.48
N GLN A 129 -9.94 6.46 -2.98
CA GLN A 129 -10.81 7.36 -2.24
C GLN A 129 -12.25 7.12 -2.64
N VAL A 130 -13.14 7.14 -1.66
CA VAL A 130 -14.59 7.01 -1.87
C VAL A 130 -15.32 8.04 -1.02
N SER A 131 -16.41 8.61 -1.53
CA SER A 131 -17.27 9.49 -0.73
C SER A 131 -17.86 8.71 0.44
N ARG A 132 -18.01 9.34 1.61
CA ARG A 132 -18.69 8.72 2.76
C ARG A 132 -20.15 8.38 2.48
N GLU A 133 -20.75 9.04 1.50
CA GLU A 133 -22.15 8.83 1.10
C GLU A 133 -22.29 7.73 0.04
N THR A 134 -21.20 7.09 -0.39
CA THR A 134 -21.25 6.00 -1.35
C THR A 134 -21.90 4.76 -0.73
N ASN A 135 -23.01 4.31 -1.34
CA ASN A 135 -23.69 3.09 -0.94
C ASN A 135 -22.86 1.83 -1.32
N TYR A 136 -23.23 0.69 -0.75
CA TYR A 136 -22.51 -0.56 -0.92
C TYR A 136 -22.43 -1.04 -2.39
N ASP A 137 -23.54 -0.95 -3.14
CA ASP A 137 -23.60 -1.45 -4.52
C ASP A 137 -22.66 -0.63 -5.43
N ASP A 138 -22.61 0.68 -5.23
CA ASP A 138 -21.72 1.55 -5.99
C ASP A 138 -20.26 1.38 -5.54
N LEU A 139 -20.01 1.17 -4.23
CA LEU A 139 -18.67 0.82 -3.75
C LEU A 139 -18.16 -0.48 -4.38
N GLN A 140 -19.01 -1.51 -4.46
CA GLN A 140 -18.64 -2.78 -5.09
C GLN A 140 -18.26 -2.59 -6.56
N LYS A 141 -19.03 -1.80 -7.32
CA LYS A 141 -18.71 -1.48 -8.72
C LYS A 141 -17.38 -0.75 -8.84
N LEU A 142 -17.09 0.19 -7.95
CA LEU A 142 -15.82 0.92 -7.95
C LEU A 142 -14.63 -0.01 -7.67
N ILE A 143 -14.74 -0.89 -6.66
CA ILE A 143 -13.69 -1.88 -6.35
C ILE A 143 -13.45 -2.82 -7.54
N LEU A 144 -14.52 -3.35 -8.14
CA LEU A 144 -14.42 -4.24 -9.31
C LEU A 144 -13.80 -3.53 -10.52
N LYS A 145 -14.11 -2.25 -10.72
CA LYS A 145 -13.51 -1.44 -11.79
C LYS A 145 -12.02 -1.26 -11.60
N GLU A 146 -11.57 -0.97 -10.38
CA GLU A 146 -10.13 -0.87 -10.06
C GLU A 146 -9.41 -2.21 -10.25
N MET A 147 -10.09 -3.31 -9.93
CA MET A 147 -9.54 -4.66 -10.09
C MET A 147 -9.64 -5.23 -11.52
N ALA A 148 -10.27 -4.52 -12.46
CA ALA A 148 -10.49 -5.00 -13.82
C ALA A 148 -9.24 -5.60 -14.50
N PRO A 149 -8.00 -5.09 -14.34
CA PRO A 149 -6.82 -5.67 -14.96
C PRO A 149 -6.45 -7.09 -14.51
N ILE A 150 -6.96 -7.56 -13.38
CA ILE A 150 -6.68 -8.89 -12.81
C ILE A 150 -7.90 -9.80 -12.74
N LEU A 151 -9.08 -9.29 -13.13
CA LEU A 151 -10.33 -10.04 -13.15
C LEU A 151 -10.55 -10.65 -14.54
N HIS A 152 -11.18 -11.83 -14.59
CA HIS A 152 -11.67 -12.40 -15.85
C HIS A 152 -12.85 -11.56 -16.39
N ASP A 153 -12.96 -11.42 -17.71
CA ASP A 153 -13.97 -10.56 -18.37
C ASP A 153 -15.41 -10.83 -17.92
N ASP A 154 -15.72 -12.09 -17.60
CA ASP A 154 -17.07 -12.54 -17.21
C ASP A 154 -17.51 -12.07 -15.82
N ILE A 155 -16.58 -11.59 -14.98
CA ILE A 155 -16.90 -11.12 -13.62
C ILE A 155 -17.66 -9.79 -13.68
N LEU A 156 -17.34 -8.93 -14.64
CA LEU A 156 -17.94 -7.59 -14.78
C LEU A 156 -19.31 -7.61 -15.50
N THR A 157 -19.64 -8.69 -16.19
CA THR A 157 -20.85 -8.79 -17.04
C THR A 157 -22.02 -9.50 -16.36
N SER A 158 -21.76 -10.31 -15.33
CA SER A 158 -22.76 -11.18 -14.70
C SER A 158 -23.86 -10.45 -13.89
N SER A 159 -23.65 -9.19 -13.52
CA SER A 159 -24.59 -8.38 -12.71
C SER A 159 -25.34 -7.31 -13.50
N GLN A 160 -25.20 -7.26 -14.83
CA GLN A 160 -26.03 -6.41 -15.67
C GLN A 160 -27.35 -7.12 -15.97
N SER A 161 -28.45 -6.64 -15.40
CA SER A 161 -29.79 -7.02 -15.84
C SER A 161 -29.89 -6.74 -17.34
N ARG A 162 -30.15 -7.77 -18.15
CA ARG A 162 -30.44 -7.63 -19.57
C ARG A 162 -31.61 -6.67 -19.73
N GLY A 163 -31.33 -5.48 -20.26
CA GLY A 163 -32.35 -4.54 -20.72
C GLY A 163 -33.09 -5.09 -21.93
#